data_AF-A0A0B7KRJ4-F1
#
_entry.id   AF-A0A0B7KRJ4-F1
#
_cell.length_a   1.000
_cell.length_b   1.000
_cell.length_c   1.000
_cell.angle_alpha   90.00
_cell.angle_beta   90.00
_cell.angle_gamma   90.00
#
_symmetry.space_group_name_H-M   'P 1'
#
loop_
_entity.id
_entity.type
_entity.pdbx_description
1 polymer ?
#
loop_
_entity_poly.entity_id
_entity_poly.type
_entity_poly.pdbx_seq_one_letter_code
_entity_poly.pdbx_strand_id
1 'polypeptide(L)'
;MHFIKTIVSLFALSSVAVARIGDADLEGRDVAEVAHEEYLVARDEYIEKRELFRRLGGNGTCRVFNGGVRHCMRNNKTCGPCASNAKPGQFCLCNA
;
A
#
# COMPACT_ATOMS: atom_id res chain seq x y z
N MET A 1 -42.79 -14.52 45.86
CA MET A 1 -41.64 -13.60 45.71
C MET A 1 -40.54 -14.18 44.78
N HIS A 2 -40.90 -14.67 43.59
CA HIS A 2 -39.93 -15.23 42.61
C HIS A 2 -39.76 -14.39 41.34
N PHE A 3 -40.69 -13.48 41.06
CA PHE A 3 -40.72 -12.69 39.82
C PHE A 3 -39.73 -11.51 39.80
N ILE A 4 -39.37 -10.98 40.96
CA ILE A 4 -38.46 -9.82 41.05
C ILE A 4 -37.00 -10.26 40.84
N LYS A 5 -36.65 -11.49 41.26
CA LYS A 5 -35.30 -12.05 41.13
C LYS A 5 -34.91 -12.30 39.67
N THR A 6 -35.86 -12.66 38.81
CA THR A 6 -35.60 -12.91 37.38
C THR A 6 -35.34 -11.62 36.61
N ILE A 7 -36.06 -10.54 36.93
CA ILE A 7 -35.91 -9.25 36.25
C ILE A 7 -34.53 -8.64 36.54
N VAL A 8 -34.08 -8.64 37.80
CA VAL A 8 -32.75 -8.12 38.17
C VAL A 8 -31.62 -8.92 37.51
N SER A 9 -31.79 -10.23 37.34
CA SER A 9 -30.81 -11.09 36.65
C SER A 9 -30.73 -10.81 35.14
N LEU A 10 -31.85 -10.48 34.49
CA LEU A 10 -31.89 -10.11 33.08
C LEU A 10 -31.18 -8.78 32.80
N PHE A 11 -31.35 -7.80 33.69
CA PHE A 11 -30.68 -6.50 33.57
C PHE A 11 -29.17 -6.57 33.86
N ALA A 12 -28.72 -7.44 34.77
CA ALA A 12 -27.29 -7.63 35.04
C ALA A 12 -26.55 -8.30 33.87
N LEU A 13 -27.22 -9.20 33.12
CA LEU A 13 -26.63 -9.87 31.97
C LEU A 13 -26.55 -8.96 30.74
N SER A 14 -27.54 -8.08 30.53
CA SER A 14 -27.53 -7.14 29.41
C SER A 14 -26.45 -6.05 29.56
N SER A 15 -26.17 -5.58 30.78
CA SER A 15 -25.09 -4.59 31.02
C SER A 15 -23.68 -5.13 30.71
N VAL A 16 -23.43 -6.42 30.95
CA VAL A 16 -22.12 -7.04 30.67
C VAL A 16 -21.92 -7.27 29.17
N ALA A 17 -22.99 -7.56 28.43
CA ALA A 17 -22.93 -7.73 26.98
C ALA A 17 -22.59 -6.40 26.27
N VAL A 18 -23.14 -5.28 26.71
CA VAL A 18 -22.87 -3.96 26.10
C VAL A 18 -21.43 -3.49 26.38
N ALA A 19 -20.89 -3.76 27.57
CA ALA A 19 -19.51 -3.42 27.90
C ALA A 19 -18.49 -4.19 27.03
N ARG A 20 -18.75 -5.48 26.73
CA ARG A 20 -17.90 -6.29 25.85
C ARG A 20 -17.99 -5.89 24.37
N ILE A 21 -19.11 -5.32 23.94
CA ILE A 21 -19.28 -4.80 22.58
C ILE A 21 -18.57 -3.44 22.43
N GLY A 22 -18.59 -2.60 23.47
CA GLY A 22 -17.87 -1.32 23.48
C GLY A 22 -16.35 -1.45 23.40
N ASP A 23 -15.75 -2.43 24.08
CA ASP A 23 -14.29 -2.65 24.03
C ASP A 23 -13.80 -3.17 22.66
N ALA A 24 -14.55 -4.06 22.01
CA ALA A 24 -14.18 -4.59 20.69
C ALA A 24 -14.22 -3.53 19.58
N ASP A 25 -15.11 -2.55 19.69
CA ASP A 25 -15.24 -1.44 18.74
C ASP A 25 -14.13 -0.39 18.94
N LEU A 26 -13.57 -0.28 20.15
CA LEU A 26 -12.41 0.59 20.44
C LEU A 26 -11.12 -0.03 19.92
N GLU A 27 -10.89 -1.33 20.16
CA GLU A 27 -9.74 -2.06 19.61
C GLU A 27 -9.73 -2.03 18.07
N GLY A 28 -10.90 -2.19 17.42
CA GLY A 28 -11.02 -2.12 15.97
C GLY A 28 -10.70 -0.72 15.40
N ARG A 29 -10.99 0.34 16.15
CA ARG A 29 -10.69 1.73 15.75
C ARG A 29 -9.20 2.05 15.90
N ASP A 30 -8.57 1.61 16.99
CA ASP A 30 -7.12 1.76 17.18
C ASP A 30 -6.33 1.01 16.09
N VAL A 31 -6.74 -0.23 15.76
CA VAL A 31 -6.09 -1.01 14.70
C VAL A 31 -6.25 -0.34 13.32
N ALA A 32 -7.41 0.26 13.05
CA ALA A 32 -7.66 0.97 11.80
C ALA A 32 -6.84 2.26 11.69
N GLU A 33 -6.66 2.98 12.80
CA GLU A 33 -5.84 4.19 12.86
C GLU A 33 -4.36 3.86 12.66
N VAL A 34 -3.85 2.83 13.35
CA VAL A 34 -2.47 2.34 13.17
C VAL A 34 -2.22 1.90 11.72
N ALA A 35 -3.12 1.11 11.13
CA ALA A 35 -2.98 0.68 9.73
C ALA A 35 -3.03 1.87 8.74
N HIS A 36 -3.78 2.91 9.07
CA HIS A 36 -3.82 4.13 8.27
C HIS A 36 -2.49 4.90 8.33
N GLU A 37 -1.92 5.05 9.53
CA GLU A 37 -0.61 5.68 9.72
C GLU A 37 0.50 4.90 9.02
N GLU A 38 0.52 3.58 9.17
CA GLU A 38 1.48 2.70 8.46
C GLU A 38 1.38 2.86 6.93
N TYR A 39 0.15 2.95 6.41
CA TYR A 39 -0.06 3.21 4.99
C TYR A 39 0.49 4.57 4.55
N LEU A 40 0.29 5.63 5.35
CA LEU A 40 0.80 6.97 5.03
C LEU A 40 2.33 6.99 5.02
N VAL A 41 2.97 6.36 6.00
CA VAL A 41 4.44 6.23 6.05
C VAL A 41 4.95 5.47 4.82
N ALA A 42 4.36 4.32 4.50
CA ALA A 42 4.74 3.54 3.32
C ALA A 42 4.53 4.31 2.01
N ARG A 43 3.48 5.13 1.93
CA ARG A 43 3.19 5.99 0.78
C ARG A 43 4.28 7.05 0.61
N ASP A 44 4.67 7.72 1.69
CA ASP A 44 5.66 8.78 1.64
C ASP A 44 7.05 8.22 1.30
N GLU A 45 7.42 7.06 1.85
CA GLU A 45 8.62 6.33 1.43
C GLU A 45 8.60 5.96 -0.06
N TYR A 46 7.45 5.52 -0.59
CA TYR A 46 7.31 5.21 -2.01
C TYR A 46 7.52 6.45 -2.87
N ILE A 47 6.97 7.60 -2.47
CA ILE A 47 7.13 8.86 -3.19
C ILE A 47 8.60 9.29 -3.19
N GLU A 48 9.28 9.21 -2.03
CA GLU A 48 10.69 9.54 -1.90
C GLU A 48 11.57 8.64 -2.79
N LYS A 49 11.36 7.32 -2.72
CA LYS A 49 12.08 6.35 -3.56
C LYS A 49 11.81 6.60 -5.05
N ARG A 50 10.56 6.88 -5.43
CA ARG A 50 10.19 7.19 -6.82
C ARG A 50 10.84 8.48 -7.30
N GLU A 51 10.92 9.52 -6.46
CA GLU A 51 11.66 10.75 -6.78
C GLU A 51 13.15 10.49 -6.93
N LEU A 52 13.73 9.65 -6.07
CA LEU A 52 15.13 9.24 -6.16
C LEU A 52 15.41 8.57 -7.51
N PHE A 53 14.56 7.64 -7.95
CA PHE A 53 14.65 7.03 -9.29
C PHE A 53 14.53 8.06 -10.42
N ARG A 54 13.70 9.10 -10.24
CA ARG A 54 13.55 10.17 -11.22
C ARG A 54 14.80 11.06 -11.30
N ARG A 55 15.45 11.31 -10.16
CA ARG A 55 16.65 12.18 -10.04
C ARG A 55 17.93 11.47 -10.49
N LEU A 56 18.14 10.22 -10.06
CA LEU A 56 19.32 9.44 -10.41
C LEU A 56 19.34 9.02 -11.88
N GLY A 57 18.17 9.03 -12.53
CA GLY A 57 18.03 8.45 -13.85
C GLY A 57 18.15 6.91 -13.79
N GLY A 58 17.59 6.27 -14.80
CA GLY A 58 17.73 4.83 -15.01
C GLY A 58 19.11 4.49 -15.54
N ASN A 59 19.56 3.27 -15.30
CA ASN A 59 20.85 2.76 -15.78
C ASN A 59 20.86 2.43 -17.29
N GLY A 60 19.77 2.74 -18.01
CA GLY A 60 19.63 2.60 -19.44
C GLY A 60 18.72 3.67 -20.05
N THR A 61 18.62 3.66 -21.38
CA THR A 61 17.74 4.56 -22.14
C THR A 61 16.83 3.78 -23.08
N CYS A 62 15.59 4.24 -23.21
CA CYS A 62 14.63 3.68 -24.15
C CYS A 62 14.97 4.11 -25.57
N ARG A 63 15.29 3.11 -26.41
CA ARG A 63 15.58 3.29 -27.83
C ARG A 63 14.66 2.42 -28.66
N VAL A 64 14.37 2.88 -29.88
CA VAL A 64 13.63 2.07 -30.85
C VAL A 64 14.56 0.95 -31.32
N PHE A 65 14.10 -0.29 -31.23
CA PHE A 65 14.80 -1.47 -31.71
C PHE A 65 13.90 -2.19 -32.72
N ASN A 66 14.51 -2.70 -33.81
CA ASN A 66 13.92 -3.43 -34.93
C ASN A 66 12.38 -3.53 -34.94
N GLY A 67 11.73 -2.73 -35.79
CA GLY A 67 10.27 -2.80 -36.00
C GLY A 67 9.42 -1.82 -35.17
N GLY A 68 10.04 -0.81 -34.56
CA GLY A 68 9.31 0.27 -33.86
C GLY A 68 9.05 0.02 -32.37
N VAL A 69 9.40 -1.17 -31.87
CA VAL A 69 9.27 -1.52 -30.46
C VAL A 69 10.38 -0.85 -29.65
N ARG A 70 10.03 -0.22 -28.54
CA ARG A 70 11.00 0.47 -27.67
C ARG A 70 11.58 -0.52 -26.67
N HIS A 71 12.90 -0.69 -26.72
CA HIS A 71 13.65 -1.50 -25.78
C HIS A 71 14.58 -0.64 -24.93
N CYS A 72 14.71 -1.05 -23.67
CA CYS A 72 15.66 -0.46 -22.75
C CYS A 72 17.07 -0.93 -23.14
N MET A 73 17.98 0.01 -23.37
CA MET A 73 19.36 -0.27 -23.74
C MET A 73 20.35 0.30 -22.73
N ARG A 74 21.32 -0.53 -22.35
CA ARG A 74 22.50 -0.17 -21.56
C ARG A 74 23.74 -0.71 -22.28
N ASN A 75 24.72 0.15 -22.55
CA ASN A 75 25.96 -0.22 -23.27
C ASN A 75 25.70 -0.99 -24.59
N ASN A 76 24.74 -0.52 -25.40
CA ASN A 76 24.29 -1.14 -26.65
C ASN A 76 23.72 -2.57 -26.53
N LYS A 77 23.47 -3.07 -25.31
CA LYS A 77 22.77 -4.34 -25.07
C LYS A 77 21.33 -4.05 -24.66
N THR A 78 20.39 -4.79 -25.23
CA THR A 78 18.98 -4.77 -24.82
C THR A 78 18.84 -5.54 -23.52
N CYS A 79 18.28 -4.89 -22.49
CA CYS A 79 18.10 -5.49 -21.17
C CYS A 79 16.63 -5.79 -20.83
N GLY A 80 15.68 -5.17 -21.54
CA GLY A 80 14.26 -5.39 -21.30
C GLY A 80 13.37 -4.49 -22.18
N PRO A 81 12.04 -4.67 -22.11
CA PRO A 81 11.09 -3.78 -22.76
C PRO A 81 11.01 -2.43 -22.02
N CYS A 82 10.72 -1.36 -22.77
CA CYS A 82 10.36 -0.08 -22.17
C CYS A 82 8.90 -0.06 -21.72
N ALA A 83 8.55 0.86 -20.82
CA ALA A 83 7.14 1.16 -20.54
C ALA A 83 6.40 1.56 -21.83
N SER A 84 5.15 1.16 -21.96
CA SER A 84 4.33 1.31 -23.17
C SER A 84 4.23 2.77 -23.64
N ASN A 85 4.23 3.69 -22.68
CA ASN A 85 4.13 5.14 -22.82
C ASN A 85 5.49 5.85 -22.73
N ALA A 86 6.61 5.12 -22.75
CA ALA A 86 7.93 5.72 -22.66
C ALA A 86 8.30 6.49 -23.94
N LYS A 87 8.86 7.70 -23.77
CA LYS A 87 9.39 8.51 -24.87
C LYS A 87 10.78 8.02 -25.30
N PRO A 88 11.21 8.25 -26.56
CA PRO A 88 12.59 8.02 -26.96
C PRO A 88 13.56 8.81 -26.06
N GLY A 89 14.61 8.14 -25.58
CA GLY A 89 15.59 8.74 -24.67
C GLY A 89 15.13 8.81 -23.20
N GLN A 90 13.91 8.37 -22.88
CA GLN A 90 13.49 8.25 -21.49
C GLN A 90 14.35 7.21 -20.77
N PHE A 91 14.71 7.52 -19.53
CA PHE A 91 15.45 6.60 -18.69
C PHE A 91 14.64 5.34 -18.37
N CYS A 92 15.33 4.21 -18.32
CA CYS A 92 14.77 2.91 -18.00
C CYS A 92 15.75 2.09 -17.14
N LEU A 93 15.21 1.07 -16.47
CA LEU A 93 15.97 0.21 -15.57
C LEU A 93 16.24 -1.15 -16.23
N CYS A 94 17.51 -1.40 -16.51
CA CYS A 94 18.07 -2.71 -16.75
C CYS A 94 18.32 -3.38 -15.40
N ASN A 95 17.30 -4.02 -14.85
CA ASN A 95 17.48 -4.98 -13.76
C ASN A 95 18.01 -6.26 -14.42
N ALA A 96 19.29 -6.55 -14.21
CA ALA A 96 19.91 -7.79 -14.67
C ALA A 96 19.45 -8.95 -13.79
#